data_AF-A0A412YJT6-F1
#
_entry.id   AF-A0A412YJT6-F1
#
_cell.length_a   1.000
_cell.length_b   1.000
_cell.length_c   1.000
_cell.angle_alpha   90.00
_cell.angle_beta   90.00
_cell.angle_gamma   90.00
#
_symmetry.space_group_name_H-M   'P 1'
#
loop_
_entity.id
_entity.type
_entity.pdbx_description
1 polymer ?
#
loop_
_entity_poly.entity_id
_entity_poly.type
_entity_poly.pdbx_seq_one_letter_code
_entity_poly.pdbx_strand_id
1 'polypeptide(L)'
;MQKRNKNPAGDFKKSVVRIDLDDWKRLDAIKAKYKFKSIYEIMQYLVGAFLRVADPEHEENDDPIPDEITEMFSDFAQAERQFNYSKPKRALPQHVKDEKNGQLRFKF
;
A
#
# COMPACT_ATOMS: atom_id res chain seq x y z
N MET A 1 -3.17 -16.96 35.08
CA MET A 1 -3.94 -16.08 34.17
C MET A 1 -3.24 -14.73 34.07
N GLN A 2 -2.50 -14.48 32.99
CA GLN A 2 -1.93 -13.16 32.72
C GLN A 2 -3.03 -12.25 32.16
N LYS A 3 -3.26 -11.11 32.84
CA LYS A 3 -4.16 -10.06 32.38
C LYS A 3 -3.54 -9.43 31.14
N ARG A 4 -4.08 -9.75 29.95
CA ARG A 4 -3.73 -9.08 28.71
C ARG A 4 -4.17 -7.62 28.84
N ASN A 5 -3.22 -6.70 28.86
CA ASN A 5 -3.47 -5.27 28.66
C ASN A 5 -4.12 -5.12 27.29
N LYS A 6 -5.45 -4.95 27.26
CA LYS A 6 -6.15 -4.55 26.04
C LYS A 6 -5.79 -3.08 25.78
N ASN A 7 -4.98 -2.86 24.76
CA ASN A 7 -4.79 -1.53 24.20
C ASN A 7 -6.18 -1.05 23.70
N PRO A 8 -6.66 0.17 24.04
CA PRO A 8 -8.00 0.63 23.66
C PRO A 8 -8.16 0.89 22.15
N ALA A 9 -7.05 0.92 21.41
CA ALA A 9 -7.03 0.75 19.98
C ALA A 9 -6.91 -0.76 19.71
N GLY A 10 -7.89 -1.36 19.05
CA GLY A 10 -7.90 -2.79 18.71
C GLY A 10 -6.60 -3.30 18.05
N ASP A 11 -6.52 -4.62 17.85
CA ASP A 11 -5.35 -5.27 17.27
C ASP A 11 -5.21 -4.93 15.78
N PHE A 12 -4.66 -3.76 15.45
CA PHE A 12 -4.43 -3.32 14.07
C PHE A 12 -2.98 -3.56 13.65
N LYS A 13 -2.79 -4.03 12.41
CA LYS A 13 -1.46 -4.14 11.79
C LYS A 13 -1.33 -3.15 10.64
N LYS A 14 -0.28 -2.34 10.67
CA LYS A 14 0.00 -1.35 9.61
C LYS A 14 0.59 -2.04 8.38
N SER A 15 -0.05 -1.87 7.23
CA SER A 15 0.52 -2.17 5.91
C SER A 15 1.19 -0.91 5.33
N VAL A 16 2.34 -1.08 4.68
CA VAL A 16 3.07 0.01 4.01
C VAL A 16 3.11 -0.28 2.52
N VAL A 17 2.47 0.58 1.73
CA VAL A 17 2.45 0.50 0.26
C VAL A 17 3.33 1.60 -0.31
N ARG A 18 4.13 1.27 -1.33
CA ARG A 18 4.91 2.25 -2.09
C ARG A 18 4.18 2.59 -3.38
N ILE A 19 4.02 3.88 -3.63
CA ILE A 19 3.27 4.43 -4.77
C ILE A 19 4.19 5.46 -5.43
N ASP A 20 4.20 5.48 -6.76
CA ASP A 20 4.95 6.48 -7.51
C ASP A 20 4.39 7.89 -7.26
N LEU A 21 5.23 8.91 -7.43
CA LEU A 21 4.87 10.28 -7.08
C LEU A 21 3.67 10.81 -7.89
N ASP A 22 3.58 10.42 -9.16
CA ASP A 22 2.49 10.85 -10.04
C ASP A 22 1.16 10.19 -9.66
N ASP A 23 1.18 8.91 -9.31
CA ASP A 23 0.01 8.22 -8.79
C ASP A 23 -0.40 8.75 -7.41
N TRP A 24 0.57 9.13 -6.57
CA TRP A 24 0.29 9.78 -5.30
C TRP A 24 -0.46 11.11 -5.50
N LYS A 25 -0.03 11.95 -6.47
CA LYS A 25 -0.72 13.21 -6.79
C LYS A 25 -2.14 12.95 -7.30
N ARG A 26 -2.33 11.93 -8.13
CA ARG A 26 -3.65 11.51 -8.63
C ARG A 26 -4.55 11.09 -7.47
N LEU A 27 -4.04 10.28 -6.54
CA LEU A 27 -4.76 9.88 -5.33
C LEU A 27 -5.11 11.07 -4.43
N ASP A 28 -4.21 12.04 -4.28
CA ASP A 28 -4.46 13.23 -3.47
C ASP A 28 -5.59 14.10 -4.07
N ALA A 29 -5.65 14.22 -5.40
CA ALA A 29 -6.74 14.89 -6.09
C ALA A 29 -8.08 14.16 -5.93
N ILE A 30 -8.08 12.82 -6.03
CA ILE A 30 -9.27 11.98 -5.80
C ILE A 30 -9.76 12.13 -4.35
N LYS A 31 -8.83 12.07 -3.38
CA LYS A 31 -9.11 12.29 -1.97
C LYS A 31 -9.85 13.60 -1.75
N ALA A 32 -9.36 14.69 -2.34
CA ALA A 32 -10.01 16.00 -2.24
C ALA A 32 -11.39 16.03 -2.92
N LYS A 33 -11.51 15.46 -4.13
CA LYS A 33 -12.76 15.43 -4.91
C LYS A 33 -13.89 14.70 -4.18
N TYR A 34 -13.60 13.54 -3.60
CA TYR A 34 -14.59 12.68 -2.94
C TYR A 34 -14.62 12.85 -1.41
N LYS A 35 -13.89 13.85 -0.88
CA LYS A 35 -13.87 14.24 0.53
C LYS A 35 -13.42 13.13 1.49
N PHE A 36 -12.49 12.28 1.04
CA PHE A 36 -11.80 11.36 1.94
C PHE A 36 -10.90 12.14 2.90
N LYS A 37 -10.83 11.70 4.15
CA LYS A 37 -9.97 12.25 5.20
C LYS A 37 -8.49 12.05 4.89
N SER A 38 -8.14 10.94 4.26
CA SER A 38 -6.75 10.61 3.91
C SER A 38 -6.65 9.61 2.76
N ILE A 39 -5.47 9.51 2.15
CA ILE A 39 -5.16 8.44 1.19
C ILE A 39 -5.24 7.05 1.87
N TYR A 40 -4.95 6.98 3.18
CA TYR A 40 -5.09 5.73 3.93
C TYR A 40 -6.55 5.26 4.02
N GLU A 41 -7.51 6.18 4.11
CA GLU A 41 -8.94 5.84 4.14
C GLU A 41 -9.39 5.23 2.80
N ILE A 42 -8.87 5.76 1.68
CA ILE A 42 -9.10 5.18 0.35
C ILE A 42 -8.54 3.75 0.30
N MET A 43 -7.32 3.54 0.80
CA MET A 43 -6.71 2.21 0.82
C MET A 43 -7.46 1.23 1.73
N GLN A 44 -7.94 1.69 2.89
CA GLN A 44 -8.76 0.88 3.79
C GLN A 44 -10.09 0.50 3.13
N TYR A 45 -10.73 1.44 2.45
CA TYR A 45 -11.96 1.19 1.71
C TYR A 45 -11.75 0.15 0.60
N LEU A 46 -10.68 0.28 -0.19
CA LEU A 46 -10.36 -0.68 -1.25
C LEU A 46 -10.08 -2.08 -0.68
N VAL A 47 -9.33 -2.18 0.42
CA VAL A 47 -9.06 -3.47 1.08
C VAL A 47 -10.35 -4.09 1.62
N GLY A 48 -11.22 -3.30 2.26
CA GLY A 48 -12.50 -3.76 2.77
C GLY A 48 -13.41 -4.26 1.64
N ALA A 49 -13.59 -3.45 0.60
CA ALA A 49 -14.39 -3.82 -0.56
C ALA A 49 -13.87 -5.09 -1.26
N PHE A 50 -12.54 -5.21 -1.40
CA PHE A 50 -11.93 -6.42 -1.95
C PHE A 50 -12.23 -7.66 -1.09
N LEU A 51 -12.08 -7.56 0.24
CA LEU A 51 -12.33 -8.69 1.14
C LEU A 51 -13.80 -9.12 1.15
N ARG A 52 -14.74 -8.18 1.06
CA ARG A 52 -16.16 -8.53 0.96
C ARG A 52 -16.51 -9.34 -0.27
N VAL A 53 -15.83 -9.10 -1.39
CA VAL A 53 -16.05 -9.85 -2.63
C VAL A 53 -15.23 -11.14 -2.64
N ALA A 54 -14.00 -11.10 -2.13
CA ALA A 54 -13.06 -12.22 -2.16
C ALA A 54 -13.29 -13.27 -1.06
N ASP A 55 -13.86 -12.86 0.08
CA ASP A 55 -14.08 -13.68 1.26
C ASP A 55 -15.40 -13.28 1.97
N PRO A 56 -16.56 -13.46 1.31
CA PRO A 56 -17.85 -13.05 1.86
C PRO A 56 -18.27 -13.86 3.11
N GLU A 57 -17.72 -15.07 3.31
CA GLU A 57 -18.07 -15.93 4.46
C GLU A 57 -17.62 -15.33 5.82
N HIS A 58 -16.63 -14.45 5.81
CA HIS A 58 -16.05 -13.82 7.00
C HIS A 58 -16.43 -12.35 7.16
N GLU A 59 -17.32 -11.81 6.32
CA GLU A 59 -17.77 -10.43 6.44
C GLU A 59 -18.94 -10.32 7.44
N GLU A 60 -18.75 -9.56 8.52
CA GLU A 60 -19.81 -9.29 9.51
C GLU A 60 -20.71 -8.11 9.12
N ASN A 61 -20.36 -7.36 8.08
CA ASN A 61 -21.10 -6.18 7.63
C ASN A 61 -21.88 -6.44 6.33
N ASP A 62 -23.22 -6.45 6.47
CA ASP A 62 -24.19 -6.65 5.39
C ASP A 62 -24.47 -5.40 4.52
N ASP A 63 -23.74 -4.29 4.72
CA ASP A 63 -23.90 -3.08 3.92
C ASP A 63 -23.65 -3.39 2.45
N PRO A 64 -24.60 -3.07 1.55
CA PRO A 64 -24.48 -3.40 0.14
C PRO A 64 -23.26 -2.69 -0.47
N ILE A 65 -22.39 -3.48 -1.08
CA ILE A 65 -21.28 -2.96 -1.88
C ILE A 65 -21.88 -2.40 -3.18
N PRO A 66 -21.46 -1.21 -3.66
CA PRO A 66 -21.89 -0.71 -4.96
C PRO A 66 -21.62 -1.73 -6.07
N ASP A 67 -22.60 -1.95 -6.95
CA ASP A 67 -22.53 -2.95 -8.03
C ASP A 67 -21.27 -2.81 -8.90
N GLU A 68 -20.85 -1.56 -9.14
CA GLU A 68 -19.63 -1.18 -9.87
C GLU A 68 -18.36 -1.81 -9.27
N ILE A 69 -18.29 -1.88 -7.93
CA ILE A 69 -17.15 -2.43 -7.21
C ILE A 69 -17.22 -3.97 -7.20
N THR A 70 -18.42 -4.52 -7.11
CA THR A 70 -18.66 -5.97 -7.21
C THR A 70 -18.20 -6.50 -8.56
N GLU A 71 -18.55 -5.82 -9.66
CA GLU A 71 -18.14 -6.17 -11.02
C GLU A 71 -16.62 -6.01 -11.25
N MET A 72 -15.98 -5.02 -10.62
CA MET A 72 -14.52 -4.83 -10.72
C MET A 72 -13.71 -5.99 -10.12
N PHE A 73 -14.26 -6.68 -9.12
CA PHE A 73 -13.57 -7.76 -8.40
C PHE A 73 -14.13 -9.15 -8.69
N SER A 74 -15.27 -9.28 -9.37
CA SER A 74 -15.95 -10.55 -9.64
C SER A 74 -15.14 -11.53 -10.49
N ASP A 75 -14.27 -11.01 -11.36
CA ASP A 75 -13.55 -11.84 -12.34
C ASP A 75 -12.26 -12.48 -11.79
N PHE A 76 -11.72 -12.06 -10.64
CA PHE A 76 -10.44 -12.51 -10.06
C PHE A 76 -9.26 -12.64 -11.07
N ALA A 77 -9.37 -12.07 -12.27
CA ALA A 77 -8.92 -12.76 -13.48
C ALA A 77 -7.41 -12.76 -13.72
N GLN A 78 -6.62 -11.96 -13.01
CA GLN A 78 -5.17 -11.87 -13.25
C GLN A 78 -4.44 -11.50 -11.95
N ALA A 79 -4.40 -12.43 -10.98
CA ALA A 79 -3.48 -12.30 -9.84
C ALA A 79 -1.98 -12.36 -10.27
N GLU A 80 -1.70 -12.62 -11.55
CA GLU A 80 -0.38 -12.41 -12.14
C GLU A 80 0.05 -10.96 -11.90
N ARG A 81 1.15 -10.78 -11.16
CA ARG A 81 1.70 -9.49 -10.70
C ARG A 81 1.66 -8.40 -11.79
N GLN A 82 0.63 -7.57 -11.75
CA GLN A 82 0.57 -6.28 -12.45
C GLN A 82 1.41 -5.19 -11.76
N PHE A 83 2.21 -5.57 -10.73
CA PHE A 83 3.12 -4.65 -10.06
C PHE A 83 4.52 -4.81 -10.65
N ASN A 84 4.96 -3.81 -11.41
CA ASN A 84 6.35 -3.67 -11.84
C ASN A 84 7.22 -3.35 -10.63
N TYR A 85 7.55 -4.36 -9.81
CA TYR A 85 8.54 -4.21 -8.75
C TYR A 85 9.91 -3.96 -9.38
N SER A 86 10.26 -2.70 -9.59
CA SER A 86 11.65 -2.33 -9.83
C SER A 86 12.38 -2.40 -8.50
N LYS A 87 13.19 -3.44 -8.30
CA LYS A 87 14.11 -3.51 -7.15
C LYS A 87 14.94 -2.22 -7.13
N PRO A 88 14.96 -1.45 -6.02
CA PRO A 88 15.78 -0.25 -5.95
C PRO A 88 17.22 -0.63 -6.32
N LYS A 89 17.81 0.03 -7.32
CA LYS A 89 19.23 -0.14 -7.61
C LYS A 89 19.98 0.17 -6.32
N ARG A 90 20.71 -0.81 -5.80
CA ARG A 90 21.55 -0.62 -4.61
C ARG A 90 22.38 0.65 -4.85
N ALA A 91 22.37 1.56 -3.89
CA ALA A 91 23.22 2.75 -3.97
C ALA A 91 24.64 2.28 -4.27
N LEU A 92 25.29 2.93 -5.24
CA LEU A 92 26.67 2.61 -5.60
C LEU A 92 27.51 2.60 -4.31
N PRO A 93 28.35 1.58 -4.08
CA PRO A 93 29.28 1.58 -2.96
C PRO A 93 30.07 2.88 -2.94
N GLN A 94 30.35 3.41 -1.74
CA GLN A 94 30.99 4.72 -1.59
C GLN A 94 32.30 4.80 -2.40
N HIS A 95 33.11 3.74 -2.44
CA HIS A 95 34.35 3.71 -3.22
C HIS A 95 34.15 3.98 -4.73
N VAL A 96 33.05 3.51 -5.32
CA VAL A 96 32.74 3.74 -6.75
C VAL A 96 32.28 5.18 -6.99
N LYS A 97 31.64 5.80 -5.99
CA LYS A 97 31.26 7.22 -6.04
C LYS A 97 32.50 8.10 -5.92
N ASP A 98 33.41 7.75 -5.02
CA ASP A 98 34.65 8.49 -4.77
C ASP A 98 35.54 8.48 -6.03
N GLU A 99 35.70 7.32 -6.70
CA GLU A 99 36.44 7.18 -7.96
C GLU A 99 35.84 8.00 -9.11
N LYS A 100 34.50 7.95 -9.29
CA LYS A 100 33.81 8.76 -10.31
C LYS A 100 33.90 10.27 -10.06
N ASN A 101 34.00 10.66 -8.80
CA ASN A 101 34.12 12.06 -8.40
C ASN A 101 35.59 12.52 -8.31
N GLY A 102 36.55 11.69 -8.75
CA GLY A 102 37.98 12.03 -8.76
C GLY A 102 38.61 12.18 -7.36
N GLN A 103 37.97 11.66 -6.31
CA GLN A 103 38.52 11.71 -4.96
C GLN A 103 39.55 10.60 -4.74
N LEU A 104 40.82 10.99 -4.67
CA LEU A 104 41.93 10.11 -4.31
C LEU A 104 41.79 9.63 -2.86
N ARG A 105 41.83 8.31 -2.67
CA ARG A 105 41.89 7.70 -1.34
C ARG A 105 43.29 7.87 -0.77
N PHE A 106 43.42 8.59 0.33
CA PHE A 106 44.62 8.50 1.17
C PHE A 106 44.60 7.13 1.86
N LYS A 107 45.52 6.26 1.45
CA LYS A 107 45.79 5.01 2.15
C LYS A 107 46.77 5.33 3.28
N PHE A 108 46.34 5.12 4.52
CA PHE A 108 47.23 5.02 5.67
C PHE A 108 47.82 3.61 5.73
#